data_AF-A0A2J7RCX7-F1
#
_entry.id   AF-A0A2J7RCX7-F1
#
_cell.length_a   1.000
_cell.length_b   1.000
_cell.length_c   1.000
_cell.angle_alpha   90.00
_cell.angle_beta   90.00
_cell.angle_gamma   90.00
#
_symmetry.space_group_name_H-M   'P 1'
#
loop_
_entity.id
_entity.type
_entity.pdbx_description
1 polymer ?
#
loop_
_entity_poly.entity_id
_entity_poly.type
_entity_poly.pdbx_seq_one_letter_code
_entity_poly.pdbx_strand_id
1 'polypeptide(L)'
;VIGFVMPGADISNLSTTAVSMVESLTLNDVIVFSGGTKETGKNDSREALRNILNFIKTNSHTNIVLLNIPHRYDLENWSCVNDEIKVFNRKLVKCTTALFTRHGLHLNKMGKNVLVRNIALICTKIVYRDAKPIYLPWKEINNDHDNEIKKFFGIKDCTVDNVMLEISKPQTLEPQHKSNRQRKFPLDRYDDFLWYKINSVTTILKS
;
A
#
# COMPACT_ATOMS: atom_id res chain seq x y z
N VAL A 1 -10.68 -15.92 -18.16
CA VAL A 1 -9.95 -15.54 -16.93
C VAL A 1 -8.56 -16.15 -17.02
N ILE A 2 -7.51 -15.34 -16.93
CA ILE A 2 -6.12 -15.79 -16.94
C ILE A 2 -5.56 -15.54 -15.54
N GLY A 3 -4.82 -16.49 -14.99
CA GLY A 3 -4.20 -16.39 -13.66
C GLY A 3 -2.69 -16.53 -13.75
N PHE A 4 -1.96 -15.61 -13.14
CA PHE A 4 -0.51 -15.65 -13.02
C PHE A 4 -0.11 -15.42 -11.56
N VAL A 5 0.72 -16.31 -11.01
CA VAL A 5 1.15 -16.26 -9.61
C VAL A 5 2.64 -16.52 -9.54
N MET A 6 3.37 -15.63 -8.88
CA MET A 6 4.81 -15.77 -8.66
C MET A 6 5.15 -15.58 -7.17
N PRO A 7 5.21 -16.67 -6.38
CA PRO A 7 5.50 -16.58 -4.95
C PRO A 7 6.88 -15.96 -4.68
N GLY A 8 6.97 -15.05 -3.72
CA GLY A 8 8.24 -14.41 -3.34
C GLY A 8 8.83 -13.46 -4.40
N ALA A 9 8.08 -13.17 -5.46
CA ALA A 9 8.43 -12.16 -6.44
C ALA A 9 8.44 -10.76 -5.82
N ASP A 10 9.37 -9.95 -6.31
CA ASP A 10 9.22 -8.49 -6.24
C ASP A 10 8.32 -8.01 -7.39
N ILE A 11 7.85 -6.78 -7.26
CA ILE A 11 6.97 -6.11 -8.21
C ILE A 11 7.67 -5.92 -9.55
N SER A 12 8.99 -5.67 -9.58
CA SER A 12 9.72 -5.51 -10.84
C SER A 12 9.66 -6.79 -11.67
N ASN A 13 10.01 -7.95 -11.07
CA ASN A 13 9.94 -9.23 -11.77
C ASN A 13 8.50 -9.58 -12.18
N LEU A 14 7.53 -9.30 -11.30
CA LEU A 14 6.11 -9.54 -11.60
C LEU A 14 5.64 -8.72 -12.81
N SER A 15 5.94 -7.42 -12.82
CA SER A 15 5.56 -6.49 -13.89
C SER A 15 6.21 -6.87 -15.22
N THR A 16 7.51 -7.17 -15.23
CA THR A 16 8.23 -7.58 -16.45
C THR A 16 7.70 -8.88 -17.02
N THR A 17 7.41 -9.87 -16.17
CA THR A 17 6.89 -11.16 -16.64
C THR A 17 5.45 -11.03 -17.16
N ALA A 18 4.66 -10.16 -16.54
CA ALA A 18 3.26 -9.96 -16.92
C ALA A 18 3.10 -9.27 -18.30
N VAL A 19 4.11 -8.56 -18.82
CA VAL A 19 4.02 -7.74 -20.06
C VAL A 19 3.38 -8.51 -21.22
N SER A 20 3.93 -9.66 -21.58
CA SER A 20 3.41 -10.48 -22.69
C SER A 20 1.95 -10.94 -22.49
N MET A 21 1.51 -11.09 -21.24
CA MET A 21 0.15 -11.52 -20.92
C MET A 21 -0.84 -10.36 -21.01
N VAL A 22 -0.39 -9.12 -20.76
CA VAL A 22 -1.25 -7.93 -20.70
C VAL A 22 -1.31 -7.16 -22.01
N GLU A 23 -0.37 -7.39 -22.93
CA GLU A 23 -0.32 -6.74 -24.26
C GLU A 23 -1.60 -6.95 -25.08
N SER A 24 -2.24 -8.12 -24.95
CA SER A 24 -3.45 -8.46 -25.72
C SER A 24 -4.76 -7.98 -25.08
N LEU A 25 -4.70 -7.42 -23.86
CA LEU A 25 -5.89 -6.99 -23.13
C LEU A 25 -6.42 -5.66 -23.66
N THR A 26 -7.70 -5.40 -23.42
CA THR A 26 -8.41 -4.21 -23.90
C THR A 26 -9.15 -3.49 -22.77
N LEU A 27 -9.82 -2.38 -23.08
CA LEU A 27 -10.69 -1.68 -22.13
C LEU A 27 -11.91 -2.48 -21.68
N ASN A 28 -12.19 -3.64 -22.29
CA ASN A 28 -13.22 -4.58 -21.84
C ASN A 28 -12.69 -5.58 -20.81
N ASP A 29 -11.37 -5.64 -20.63
CA ASP A 29 -10.70 -6.54 -19.72
C ASP A 29 -10.35 -5.82 -18.41
N VAL A 30 -10.12 -6.61 -17.37
CA VAL A 30 -9.75 -6.13 -16.05
C VAL A 30 -8.56 -6.93 -15.52
N ILE A 31 -7.48 -6.24 -15.21
CA ILE A 31 -6.32 -6.77 -14.50
C ILE A 31 -6.57 -6.60 -13.00
N VAL A 32 -6.44 -7.67 -12.24
CA VAL A 32 -6.37 -7.60 -10.77
C VAL A 32 -4.91 -7.77 -10.36
N PHE A 33 -4.29 -6.70 -9.88
CA PHE A 33 -2.88 -6.69 -9.49
C PHE A 33 -2.73 -6.83 -7.97
N SER A 34 -1.88 -7.76 -7.53
CA SER A 34 -1.58 -7.96 -6.11
C SER A 34 -0.09 -8.23 -5.94
N GLY A 35 0.58 -7.40 -5.14
CA GLY A 35 2.02 -7.50 -4.89
C GLY A 35 2.50 -6.49 -3.85
N GLY A 36 3.80 -6.50 -3.56
CA GLY A 36 4.46 -5.51 -2.69
C GLY A 36 4.80 -5.96 -1.27
N THR A 37 4.35 -7.16 -0.84
CA THR A 37 4.62 -7.64 0.53
C THR A 37 6.10 -7.88 0.80
N LYS A 38 6.88 -8.24 -0.23
CA LYS A 38 8.33 -8.45 -0.12
C LYS A 38 9.05 -7.13 0.14
N GLU A 39 8.69 -6.09 -0.60
CA GLU A 39 9.28 -4.77 -0.53
C GLU A 39 8.93 -4.05 0.76
N THR A 40 7.67 -4.12 1.21
CA THR A 40 7.31 -3.56 2.53
C THR A 40 8.05 -4.28 3.66
N GLY A 41 8.33 -5.58 3.52
CA GLY A 41 9.17 -6.33 4.45
C GLY A 41 10.64 -5.88 4.48
N LYS A 42 11.13 -5.22 3.43
CA LYS A 42 12.49 -4.69 3.31
C LYS A 42 12.58 -3.17 3.48
N ASN A 43 11.46 -2.50 3.75
CA ASN A 43 11.35 -1.04 3.76
C ASN A 43 11.59 -0.38 2.38
N ASP A 44 11.36 -1.12 1.29
CA ASP A 44 11.56 -0.68 -0.10
C ASP A 44 10.25 -0.25 -0.79
N SER A 45 9.24 0.15 -0.01
CA SER A 45 7.89 0.42 -0.51
C SER A 45 7.82 1.59 -1.50
N ARG A 46 8.81 2.49 -1.47
CA ARG A 46 8.94 3.58 -2.46
C ARG A 46 9.22 3.03 -3.85
N GLU A 47 10.14 2.07 -3.95
CA GLU A 47 10.47 1.42 -5.22
C GLU A 47 9.28 0.59 -5.72
N ALA A 48 8.62 -0.15 -4.81
CA ALA A 48 7.39 -0.89 -5.11
C ALA A 48 6.32 0.00 -5.74
N LEU A 49 6.05 1.18 -5.16
CA LEU A 49 5.08 2.14 -5.69
C LEU A 49 5.50 2.68 -7.06
N ARG A 50 6.78 3.00 -7.26
CA ARG A 50 7.27 3.44 -8.57
C ARG A 50 7.04 2.38 -9.63
N ASN A 51 7.32 1.12 -9.33
CA ASN A 51 7.12 0.01 -10.24
C ASN A 51 5.63 -0.25 -10.54
N ILE A 52 4.76 -0.13 -9.54
CA ILE A 52 3.30 -0.18 -9.74
C ILE A 52 2.82 0.97 -10.63
N LEU A 53 3.26 2.20 -10.37
CA LEU A 53 2.85 3.37 -11.16
C LEU A 53 3.32 3.26 -12.61
N ASN A 54 4.55 2.79 -12.83
CA ASN A 54 5.06 2.52 -14.17
C ASN A 54 4.22 1.45 -14.87
N PHE A 55 3.90 0.35 -14.17
CA PHE A 55 3.03 -0.69 -14.72
C PHE A 55 1.65 -0.15 -15.12
N ILE A 56 1.03 0.70 -14.29
CA ILE A 56 -0.27 1.31 -14.60
C ILE A 56 -0.15 2.24 -15.82
N LYS A 57 0.88 3.07 -15.89
CA LYS A 57 1.10 4.01 -17.01
C LYS A 57 1.30 3.28 -18.34
N THR A 58 2.09 2.20 -18.34
CA THR A 58 2.35 1.40 -19.55
C THR A 58 1.14 0.58 -19.98
N ASN A 59 0.19 0.30 -19.08
CA ASN A 59 -1.00 -0.51 -19.36
C ASN A 59 -2.29 0.31 -19.29
N SER A 60 -2.27 1.53 -19.82
CA SER A 60 -3.43 2.44 -19.86
C SER A 60 -4.54 2.01 -20.84
N HIS A 61 -4.28 0.99 -21.65
CA HIS A 61 -5.22 0.40 -22.59
C HIS A 61 -6.17 -0.64 -21.97
N THR A 62 -6.05 -0.91 -20.67
CA THR A 62 -6.86 -1.91 -19.94
C THR A 62 -7.21 -1.40 -18.54
N ASN A 63 -8.30 -1.90 -17.94
CA ASN A 63 -8.67 -1.53 -16.58
C ASN A 63 -7.78 -2.26 -15.56
N ILE A 64 -7.35 -1.56 -14.50
CA ILE A 64 -6.53 -2.15 -13.44
C ILE A 64 -7.18 -1.95 -12.07
N VAL A 65 -7.32 -3.04 -11.33
CA VAL A 65 -7.76 -3.09 -9.94
C VAL A 65 -6.56 -3.50 -9.09
N LEU A 66 -6.09 -2.56 -8.28
CA LEU A 66 -4.96 -2.80 -7.38
C LEU A 66 -5.45 -3.27 -6.01
N LEU A 67 -4.90 -4.38 -5.53
CA LEU A 67 -5.17 -4.90 -4.20
C LEU A 67 -4.19 -4.35 -3.17
N ASN A 68 -4.70 -4.03 -1.99
CA ASN A 68 -3.88 -3.63 -0.84
C ASN A 68 -3.06 -4.79 -0.30
N ILE A 69 -1.93 -4.46 0.33
CA ILE A 69 -1.14 -5.43 1.08
C ILE A 69 -1.86 -5.72 2.41
N PRO A 70 -2.12 -6.98 2.75
CA PRO A 70 -2.72 -7.30 4.03
C PRO A 70 -1.82 -6.91 5.21
N HIS A 71 -2.44 -6.55 6.33
CA HIS A 71 -1.73 -6.43 7.61
C HIS A 71 -1.13 -7.79 8.02
N ARG A 72 0.10 -7.78 8.55
CA ARG A 72 0.82 -8.99 8.98
C ARG A 72 0.58 -9.26 10.45
N TYR A 73 -0.29 -10.23 10.76
CA TYR A 73 -0.58 -10.61 12.14
C TYR A 73 0.41 -11.65 12.71
N ASP A 74 1.35 -12.13 11.89
CA ASP A 74 2.53 -12.86 12.36
C ASP A 74 3.55 -11.95 13.05
N LEU A 75 3.44 -10.64 12.86
CA LEU A 75 4.29 -9.64 13.48
C LEU A 75 3.51 -8.88 14.55
N GLU A 76 4.24 -8.30 15.48
CA GLU A 76 3.68 -7.35 16.43
C GLU A 76 2.93 -6.20 15.72
N ASN A 77 1.82 -5.74 16.31
CA ASN A 77 0.99 -4.69 15.73
C ASN A 77 1.74 -3.36 15.53
N TRP A 78 2.79 -3.15 16.33
CA TRP A 78 3.71 -2.01 16.30
C TRP A 78 5.01 -2.29 15.51
N SER A 79 5.08 -3.40 14.75
CA SER A 79 6.24 -3.67 13.92
C SER A 79 6.39 -2.63 12.81
N CYS A 80 7.65 -2.26 12.51
CA CYS A 80 7.97 -1.33 11.43
C CYS A 80 7.38 -1.78 10.08
N VAL A 81 7.31 -3.08 9.82
CA VAL A 81 6.70 -3.65 8.62
C VAL A 81 5.20 -3.35 8.56
N ASN A 82 4.46 -3.50 9.66
CA ASN A 82 3.03 -3.16 9.68
C ASN A 82 2.79 -1.66 9.51
N ASP A 83 3.65 -0.82 10.08
CA ASP A 83 3.58 0.62 9.87
C ASP A 83 3.90 1.01 8.42
N GLU A 84 4.87 0.35 7.81
CA GLU A 84 5.21 0.53 6.41
C GLU A 84 4.09 0.04 5.48
N ILE A 85 3.44 -1.09 5.79
CA ILE A 85 2.22 -1.54 5.09
C ILE A 85 1.10 -0.51 5.22
N LYS A 86 0.91 0.12 6.39
CA LYS A 86 -0.06 1.21 6.56
C LYS A 86 0.30 2.41 5.70
N VAL A 87 1.58 2.82 5.65
CA VAL A 87 2.07 3.91 4.78
C VAL A 87 1.79 3.59 3.31
N PHE A 88 2.14 2.38 2.87
CA PHE A 88 1.95 1.91 1.50
C PHE A 88 0.46 1.88 1.13
N ASN A 89 -0.37 1.22 1.93
CA ASN A 89 -1.82 1.15 1.67
C ASN A 89 -2.52 2.50 1.77
N ARG A 90 -2.04 3.45 2.58
CA ARG A 90 -2.58 4.83 2.59
C ARG A 90 -2.44 5.49 1.23
N LYS A 91 -1.40 5.14 0.47
CA LYS A 91 -1.20 5.63 -0.91
C LYS A 91 -2.06 4.88 -1.93
N LEU A 92 -2.63 3.72 -1.57
CA LEU A 92 -3.48 2.89 -2.44
C LEU A 92 -4.99 2.94 -2.10
N VAL A 93 -5.37 3.52 -0.95
CA VAL A 93 -6.70 3.58 -0.28
C VAL A 93 -7.02 2.33 0.58
N LYS A 94 -7.76 2.49 1.70
CA LYS A 94 -7.91 1.53 2.82
C LYS A 94 -8.69 0.22 2.52
N CYS A 95 -8.28 -0.88 3.18
CA CYS A 95 -9.06 -2.13 3.35
C CYS A 95 -9.08 -2.60 4.82
N THR A 96 -10.03 -3.48 5.19
CA THR A 96 -10.39 -3.87 6.58
C THR A 96 -9.81 -5.21 7.06
N THR A 97 -9.84 -5.44 8.39
CA THR A 97 -8.87 -6.21 9.21
C THR A 97 -9.30 -7.61 9.72
N ALA A 98 -10.38 -8.24 9.23
CA ALA A 98 -10.97 -9.43 9.88
C ALA A 98 -10.79 -10.79 9.15
N LEU A 99 -9.78 -10.95 8.29
CA LEU A 99 -9.84 -11.95 7.20
C LEU A 99 -8.65 -12.95 7.11
N PHE A 100 -7.88 -13.14 8.18
CA PHE A 100 -6.56 -13.81 8.14
C PHE A 100 -6.51 -15.22 8.77
N THR A 101 -5.52 -16.02 8.36
CA THR A 101 -5.17 -17.33 8.92
C THR A 101 -4.52 -17.18 10.31
N ARG A 102 -4.37 -18.30 11.06
CA ARG A 102 -3.74 -18.30 12.39
C ARG A 102 -2.30 -17.76 12.37
N HIS A 103 -1.57 -18.01 11.28
CA HIS A 103 -0.22 -17.48 11.09
C HIS A 103 -0.21 -16.04 10.55
N GLY A 104 -1.35 -15.37 10.44
CA GLY A 104 -1.43 -13.93 10.20
C GLY A 104 -0.99 -13.38 8.84
N LEU A 105 -0.33 -14.18 8.01
CA LEU A 105 0.20 -13.77 6.70
C LEU A 105 -0.81 -13.98 5.56
N HIS A 106 -1.51 -15.12 5.57
CA HIS A 106 -2.42 -15.49 4.49
C HIS A 106 -3.88 -15.24 4.86
N LEU A 107 -4.73 -14.97 3.87
CA LEU A 107 -6.19 -14.90 4.07
C LEU A 107 -6.77 -16.28 4.39
N ASN A 108 -7.68 -16.35 5.35
CA ASN A 108 -8.44 -17.57 5.63
C ASN A 108 -9.55 -17.78 4.59
N LYS A 109 -10.30 -18.89 4.66
CA LYS A 109 -11.40 -19.20 3.71
C LYS A 109 -12.43 -18.06 3.62
N MET A 110 -12.83 -17.50 4.77
CA MET A 110 -13.77 -16.37 4.82
C MET A 110 -13.16 -15.11 4.18
N GLY A 111 -11.88 -14.85 4.46
CA GLY A 111 -11.12 -13.75 3.87
C GLY A 111 -11.03 -13.80 2.36
N LYS A 112 -10.69 -14.97 1.82
CA LYS A 112 -10.68 -15.22 0.38
C LYS A 112 -12.06 -14.99 -0.23
N ASN A 113 -13.12 -15.49 0.41
CA ASN A 113 -14.49 -15.31 -0.08
C ASN A 113 -14.92 -13.83 -0.12
N VAL A 114 -14.61 -13.07 0.94
CA VAL A 114 -14.91 -11.63 0.98
C VAL A 114 -14.11 -10.88 -0.09
N LEU A 115 -12.81 -11.18 -0.22
CA LEU A 115 -11.96 -10.57 -1.24
C LEU A 115 -12.48 -10.88 -2.66
N VAL A 116 -12.78 -12.15 -2.96
CA VAL A 116 -13.32 -12.57 -4.26
C VAL A 116 -14.65 -11.90 -4.56
N ARG A 117 -15.56 -11.79 -3.58
CA ARG A 117 -16.83 -11.05 -3.76
C ARG A 117 -16.58 -9.59 -4.09
N ASN A 118 -15.65 -8.93 -3.39
CA ASN A 118 -15.31 -7.54 -3.66
C ASN A 118 -14.71 -7.35 -5.05
N ILE A 119 -13.76 -8.21 -5.44
CA ILE A 119 -13.17 -8.21 -6.79
C ILE A 119 -14.27 -8.41 -7.84
N ALA A 120 -15.13 -9.42 -7.66
CA ALA A 120 -16.23 -9.67 -8.58
C ALA A 120 -17.13 -8.45 -8.73
N LEU A 121 -17.59 -7.84 -7.63
CA LEU A 121 -18.42 -6.63 -7.66
C LEU A 121 -17.76 -5.46 -8.41
N ILE A 122 -16.45 -5.28 -8.26
CA ILE A 122 -15.70 -4.23 -8.97
C ILE A 122 -15.62 -4.57 -10.46
N CYS A 123 -15.25 -5.80 -10.81
CA CYS A 123 -15.18 -6.25 -12.20
C CYS A 123 -16.54 -6.15 -12.89
N THR A 124 -17.65 -6.56 -12.24
CA THR A 124 -19.00 -6.43 -12.79
C THR A 124 -19.34 -4.96 -13.06
N LYS A 125 -18.99 -4.06 -12.14
CA LYS A 125 -19.19 -2.62 -12.33
C LYS A 125 -18.32 -2.02 -13.44
N ILE A 126 -17.18 -2.62 -13.76
CA ILE A 126 -16.31 -2.15 -14.85
C ILE A 126 -16.82 -2.68 -16.19
N VAL A 127 -17.06 -3.98 -16.29
CA VAL A 127 -17.46 -4.68 -17.52
C VAL A 127 -18.86 -4.31 -17.99
N TYR A 128 -19.83 -4.20 -17.07
CA TYR A 128 -21.23 -3.91 -17.41
C TYR A 128 -21.58 -2.42 -17.32
N ARG A 129 -20.60 -1.51 -17.38
CA ARG A 129 -20.87 -0.09 -17.49
C ARG A 129 -21.19 0.26 -18.95
N ASP A 130 -22.42 0.69 -19.21
CA ASP A 130 -22.80 1.32 -20.49
C ASP A 130 -22.18 2.73 -20.66
N ALA A 131 -21.62 3.29 -19.58
CA ALA A 131 -20.99 4.59 -19.60
C ALA A 131 -19.54 4.51 -20.10
N LYS A 132 -19.25 5.24 -21.18
CA LYS A 132 -17.89 5.43 -21.70
C LYS A 132 -16.92 5.80 -20.57
N PRO A 133 -15.70 5.23 -20.54
CA PRO A 133 -14.70 5.57 -19.53
C PRO A 133 -14.53 7.08 -19.41
N ILE A 134 -14.59 7.60 -18.18
CA ILE A 134 -14.22 8.98 -17.89
C ILE A 134 -12.69 9.00 -17.91
N TYR A 135 -12.12 9.62 -18.95
CA TYR A 135 -10.70 9.92 -19.04
C TYR A 135 -10.37 10.98 -17.98
N LEU A 136 -9.57 10.61 -16.99
CA LEU A 136 -9.03 11.56 -16.02
C LEU A 136 -7.58 11.83 -16.44
N PRO A 137 -7.28 12.97 -17.11
CA PRO A 137 -5.91 13.28 -17.46
C PRO A 137 -5.09 13.27 -16.17
N TRP A 138 -4.09 12.38 -16.13
CA TRP A 138 -3.15 12.36 -15.03
C TRP A 138 -2.53 13.74 -14.96
N LYS A 139 -2.75 14.44 -13.83
CA LYS A 139 -2.02 15.66 -13.57
C LYS A 139 -0.57 15.25 -13.42
N GLU A 140 0.24 15.53 -14.44
CA GLU A 140 1.67 15.39 -14.33
C GLU A 140 2.09 16.17 -13.10
N ILE A 141 2.52 15.40 -12.12
CA ILE A 141 3.13 15.92 -10.95
C ILE A 141 4.48 16.42 -11.45
N ASN A 142 4.57 17.72 -11.75
CA ASN A 142 5.82 18.36 -12.17
C ASN A 142 6.96 17.88 -11.25
N ASN A 143 8.13 17.62 -11.83
CA ASN A 143 9.32 17.03 -11.19
C ASN A 143 9.90 17.82 -9.99
N ASP A 144 9.20 18.84 -9.47
CA ASP A 144 9.46 19.42 -8.14
C ASP A 144 9.20 18.44 -6.99
N HIS A 145 8.60 17.28 -7.27
CA HIS A 145 8.27 16.30 -6.25
C HIS A 145 9.43 15.56 -5.62
N ASP A 146 10.64 15.58 -6.17
CA ASP A 146 11.79 15.06 -5.42
C ASP A 146 12.09 15.93 -4.18
N ASN A 147 11.86 17.24 -4.28
CA ASN A 147 12.01 18.17 -3.16
C ASN A 147 10.82 18.13 -2.19
N GLU A 148 9.60 17.95 -2.67
CA GLU A 148 8.44 17.74 -1.78
C GLU A 148 8.46 16.36 -1.10
N ILE A 149 8.94 15.30 -1.76
CA ILE A 149 9.15 13.99 -1.13
C ILE A 149 10.25 14.12 -0.07
N LYS A 150 11.35 14.84 -0.30
CA LYS A 150 12.35 15.07 0.76
C LYS A 150 11.77 15.85 1.95
N LYS A 151 10.97 16.89 1.68
CA LYS A 151 10.33 17.76 2.68
C LYS A 151 9.21 17.08 3.46
N PHE A 152 8.41 16.23 2.81
CA PHE A 152 7.31 15.49 3.43
C PHE A 152 7.79 14.25 4.23
N PHE A 153 8.96 13.71 3.90
CA PHE A 153 9.59 12.56 4.59
C PHE A 153 10.63 12.97 5.65
N GLY A 154 10.87 14.26 5.86
CA GLY A 154 11.80 14.74 6.91
C GLY A 154 13.25 14.29 6.73
N ILE A 155 13.67 14.02 5.49
CA ILE A 155 15.04 13.58 5.20
C ILE A 155 15.89 14.85 5.08
N LYS A 156 16.71 15.14 6.10
CA LYS A 156 17.81 16.11 5.96
C LYS A 156 18.85 15.48 5.03
N ASP A 157 19.34 16.24 4.07
CA ASP A 157 20.47 15.84 3.25
C ASP A 157 21.64 15.51 4.19
N CYS A 158 21.99 14.24 4.32
CA CYS A 158 23.29 13.85 4.84
C CYS A 158 24.25 14.05 3.68
N THR A 159 24.86 15.23 3.61
CA THR A 159 26.10 15.39 2.86
C THR A 159 27.07 14.35 3.41
N VAL A 160 27.55 13.48 2.53
CA VAL A 160 28.65 12.57 2.86
C VAL A 160 29.91 13.42 2.88
N ASP A 161 30.04 14.22 3.92
CA ASP A 161 31.33 14.82 4.25
C ASP A 161 32.16 13.71 4.87
N ASN A 162 33.30 13.44 4.22
CA ASN A 162 34.33 12.57 4.73
C ASN A 162 34.69 13.00 6.17
N VAL A 163 34.27 12.22 7.16
CA VAL A 163 34.74 12.37 8.54
C VAL A 163 35.54 11.13 8.91
N MET A 164 36.84 11.36 8.86
CA MET A 164 37.93 10.64 9.50
C MET A 164 37.59 10.34 10.96
N LEU A 165 37.84 9.09 11.37
CA LEU A 165 37.77 8.64 12.75
C LEU A 165 38.68 9.48 13.65
N GLU A 166 38.12 10.15 14.66
CA GLU A 166 38.83 10.39 15.92
C GLU A 166 37.88 10.23 17.12
N ILE A 167 38.41 9.53 18.12
CA ILE A 167 37.77 9.17 19.39
C ILE A 167 37.98 10.32 20.38
N SER A 168 36.91 10.81 21.03
CA SER A 168 36.93 11.15 22.47
C SER A 168 35.55 11.53 23.02
N LYS A 169 35.26 11.03 24.23
CA LYS A 169 34.16 11.41 25.16
C LYS A 169 34.57 12.70 25.92
N PRO A 170 33.69 13.51 26.57
CA PRO A 170 32.62 13.04 27.47
C PRO A 170 31.30 13.85 27.56
N GLN A 171 30.43 13.27 28.39
CA GLN A 171 29.07 13.57 28.84
C GLN A 171 28.67 15.05 29.04
N THR A 172 27.43 15.36 28.62
CA THR A 172 26.62 16.44 29.20
C THR A 172 25.20 15.92 29.49
N LEU A 173 24.73 16.16 30.71
CA LEU A 173 23.39 15.84 31.21
C LEU A 173 22.34 16.73 30.54
N GLU A 174 21.48 16.14 29.72
CA GLU A 174 20.27 16.78 29.20
C GLU A 174 19.12 16.69 30.23
N PRO A 175 18.32 17.76 30.41
CA PRO A 175 17.27 17.80 31.42
C PRO A 175 16.08 16.91 31.06
N GLN A 176 15.60 16.15 32.05
CA GLN A 176 14.38 15.37 31.96
C GLN A 176 13.16 16.29 31.74
N HIS A 177 12.56 16.23 30.56
CA HIS A 177 11.25 16.82 30.29
C HIS A 177 10.17 16.12 31.13
N LYS A 178 9.73 16.75 32.22
CA LYS A 178 8.56 16.31 32.99
C LYS A 178 7.28 16.82 32.31
N SER A 179 6.51 15.90 31.75
CA SER A 179 5.16 16.15 31.23
C SER A 179 4.17 16.27 32.39
N ASN A 180 3.63 17.48 32.63
CA ASN A 180 2.57 17.74 33.61
C ASN A 180 1.16 17.36 33.09
N ARG A 181 1.06 16.44 32.12
CA ARG A 181 -0.22 16.05 31.55
C ARG A 181 -0.97 15.15 32.53
N GLN A 182 -1.94 15.72 33.25
CA GLN A 182 -2.87 14.96 34.08
C GLN A 182 -3.59 13.92 33.22
N ARG A 183 -3.40 12.64 33.53
CA ARG A 183 -4.12 11.53 32.88
C ARG A 183 -5.56 11.56 33.37
N LYS A 184 -6.50 11.87 32.48
CA LYS A 184 -7.92 11.65 32.73
C LYS A 184 -8.17 10.13 32.81
N PHE A 185 -9.01 9.71 33.76
CA PHE A 185 -9.45 8.32 33.85
C PHE A 185 -10.09 7.88 32.53
N PRO A 186 -9.83 6.65 32.05
CA PRO A 186 -10.49 6.13 30.87
C PRO A 186 -12.01 6.09 31.14
N LEU A 187 -12.77 6.77 30.29
CA LEU A 187 -14.22 6.63 30.26
C LEU A 187 -14.55 5.22 29.77
N ASP A 188 -15.28 4.47 30.60
CA ASP A 188 -15.89 3.21 30.20
C ASP A 188 -16.83 3.46 29.02
N ARG A 189 -16.46 2.93 27.85
CA ARG A 189 -17.32 2.93 26.66
C ARG A 189 -18.07 1.63 26.64
N TYR A 190 -19.26 1.61 27.24
CA TYR A 190 -20.24 0.57 26.99
C TYR A 190 -20.92 0.85 25.64
N ASP A 191 -20.79 -0.12 24.72
CA ASP A 191 -21.76 -0.56 23.71
C ASP A 191 -22.50 0.44 22.79
N ASP A 192 -21.87 1.53 22.37
CA ASP A 192 -22.59 2.58 21.63
C ASP A 192 -22.16 2.86 20.18
N PHE A 193 -21.62 1.89 19.41
CA PHE A 193 -21.54 2.05 17.95
C PHE A 193 -21.76 0.75 17.15
N LEU A 194 -23.05 0.48 16.94
CA LEU A 194 -23.71 0.05 15.70
C LEU A 194 -22.81 -0.04 14.44
N TRP A 195 -22.72 -1.26 13.90
CA TRP A 195 -22.42 -1.66 12.51
C TRP A 195 -21.16 -1.08 11.85
N TYR A 196 -20.13 -1.92 11.70
CA TYR A 196 -19.12 -1.75 10.66
C TYR A 196 -19.77 -1.88 9.28
N LYS A 197 -20.16 -0.75 8.69
CA LYS A 197 -20.20 -0.62 7.23
C LYS A 197 -18.79 -0.84 6.73
N ILE A 198 -18.54 -2.02 6.16
CA ILE A 198 -17.32 -2.29 5.38
C ILE A 198 -17.43 -1.47 4.10
N ASN A 199 -17.04 -0.19 4.18
CA ASN A 199 -16.75 0.62 3.01
C ASN A 199 -15.36 0.20 2.50
N SER A 200 -15.27 -0.96 1.85
CA SER A 200 -14.11 -1.34 1.07
C SER A 200 -14.16 -0.60 -0.26
N VAL A 201 -13.77 0.68 -0.25
CA VAL A 201 -13.55 1.46 -1.46
C VAL A 201 -12.21 0.99 -2.04
N THR A 202 -12.29 0.17 -3.07
CA THR A 202 -11.13 -0.14 -3.92
C THR A 202 -10.99 1.00 -4.92
N THR A 203 -9.78 1.55 -5.04
CA THR A 203 -9.50 2.59 -6.04
C THR A 203 -9.57 1.96 -7.42
N ILE A 204 -10.55 2.39 -8.22
CA ILE A 204 -10.54 2.15 -9.65
C ILE A 204 -9.61 3.22 -10.22
N LEU A 205 -8.38 2.83 -10.55
CA LEU A 205 -7.48 3.70 -11.29
C LEU A 205 -7.86 3.59 -12.76
N LYS A 206 -8.54 4.63 -13.27
CA LYS A 206 -8.78 4.81 -14.69
C LYS A 206 -7.68 5.71 -15.24
N SER A 207 -6.95 5.23 -16.24
CA SER A 207 -6.22 6.08 -17.18
C SER A 207 -7.18 6.62 -18.24
#